data_AF-A0A6G1DFW2-F1
#
_entry.id   AF-A0A6G1DFW2-F1
#
_cell.length_a   1.000
_cell.length_b   1.000
_cell.length_c   1.000
_cell.angle_alpha   90.00
_cell.angle_beta   90.00
_cell.angle_gamma   90.00
#
_symmetry.space_group_name_H-M   'P 1'
#
loop_
_entity.id
_entity.type
_entity.pdbx_description
1 polymer ?
#
loop_
_entity_poly.entity_id
_entity_poly.type
_entity_poly.pdbx_seq_one_letter_code
_entity_poly.pdbx_strand_id
1 'polypeptide(L)'
;MHLLSMQRLLTIPSSASYRGLLPPPAAARTFKSPPPLGLRKLTESFTPHAVSPTTVATDGSSTASQPDSWAEFAARLSGEWDGFGAEFTAAGDPVELPENVVPEAYRDWGVQVFDWQTQCPTLADPAAPCDLHYRLVRLLPTVGCEADAATVHTSHHRHASSASAFAYSAGGSYVAAWPKGPAPVLEVEHCVVHPDNREVRVRLVQTVALAKEARLRGVKVFSEQWYGPYRNGEQLGGCAVREAAFAAGEKLAVSDVLGQWQSDAASAARFSDELDPEMGKFAGLTPDEPGERLSRDDGNGIVTLPKQLWSSFREKGGDEFVCEVGWVLGHGSAVTSRCVLSRDGDAKEIVVARESRVLEGT
;
A
#
# COMPACT_ATOMS: atom_id res chain seq x y z
N MET A 1 -74.68 -16.28 -16.98
CA MET A 1 -75.40 -15.08 -17.45
C MET A 1 -74.69 -13.86 -16.88
N HIS A 2 -74.52 -12.84 -17.71
CA HIS A 2 -73.84 -11.54 -17.56
C HIS A 2 -73.49 -11.01 -16.16
N LEU A 3 -72.25 -10.51 -16.06
CA LEU A 3 -71.80 -9.20 -15.52
C LEU A 3 -70.29 -9.12 -15.85
N LEU A 4 -69.82 -8.40 -16.90
CA LEU A 4 -69.47 -6.97 -16.92
C LEU A 4 -68.88 -6.48 -15.59
N SER A 5 -67.82 -5.71 -15.46
CA SER A 5 -66.90 -4.96 -16.33
C SER A 5 -66.14 -4.08 -15.34
N MET A 6 -64.82 -3.84 -15.52
CA MET A 6 -64.10 -2.60 -15.21
C MET A 6 -62.59 -2.89 -15.09
N GLN A 7 -61.91 -2.91 -16.24
CA GLN A 7 -60.52 -2.48 -16.32
C GLN A 7 -60.51 -0.95 -16.28
N ARG A 8 -59.83 -0.35 -15.31
CA ARG A 8 -59.40 1.06 -15.38
C ARG A 8 -57.88 1.10 -15.37
N LEU A 9 -57.36 1.36 -16.56
CA LEU A 9 -56.06 1.99 -16.80
C LEU A 9 -56.04 3.38 -16.16
N LEU A 10 -55.02 3.68 -15.37
CA LEU A 10 -54.58 5.05 -15.06
C LEU A 10 -53.05 5.08 -15.15
N THR A 11 -52.52 5.45 -16.32
CA THR A 11 -51.86 6.74 -16.65
C THR A 11 -50.61 7.07 -15.82
N ILE A 12 -49.47 6.88 -16.47
CA ILE A 12 -48.17 7.49 -16.15
C ILE A 12 -48.25 8.99 -16.49
N PRO A 13 -47.89 9.91 -15.58
CA PRO A 13 -47.59 11.28 -15.97
C PRO A 13 -46.11 11.41 -16.34
N SER A 14 -45.88 11.85 -17.58
CA SER A 14 -44.60 12.33 -18.09
C SER A 14 -44.57 13.87 -18.06
N SER A 15 -43.39 14.37 -17.72
CA SER A 15 -42.78 15.67 -18.07
C SER A 15 -43.03 16.91 -17.21
N ALA A 16 -41.88 17.48 -16.85
CA ALA A 16 -41.51 18.90 -16.89
C ALA A 16 -41.73 19.78 -15.64
N SER A 17 -40.61 20.42 -15.26
CA SER A 17 -40.50 21.74 -14.65
C SER A 17 -40.69 21.88 -13.14
N TYR A 18 -39.66 21.51 -12.38
CA TYR A 18 -39.38 22.16 -11.09
C TYR A 18 -38.12 23.02 -11.21
N ARG A 19 -38.35 24.30 -11.52
CA ARG A 19 -37.38 25.39 -11.37
C ARG A 19 -37.54 25.90 -9.94
N GLY A 20 -36.74 25.38 -9.02
CA GLY A 20 -36.76 25.72 -7.59
C GLY A 20 -35.45 26.33 -7.12
N LEU A 21 -35.40 27.66 -7.16
CA LEU A 21 -34.71 28.58 -6.24
C LEU A 21 -33.33 28.16 -5.69
N LEU A 22 -32.28 28.63 -6.37
CA LEU A 22 -30.95 28.83 -5.81
C LEU A 22 -31.01 29.86 -4.66
N PRO A 23 -30.32 29.65 -3.53
CA PRO A 23 -30.09 30.71 -2.54
C PRO A 23 -29.13 31.77 -3.12
N PRO A 24 -29.23 33.04 -2.70
CA PRO A 24 -28.42 34.13 -3.24
C PRO A 24 -26.93 33.96 -2.84
N PRO A 25 -25.99 34.48 -3.66
CA PRO A 25 -24.57 34.46 -3.30
C PRO A 25 -24.33 35.37 -2.09
N ALA A 26 -23.69 34.82 -1.05
CA ALA A 26 -23.23 35.59 0.09
C ALA A 26 -22.15 36.59 -0.37
N ALA A 27 -22.31 37.85 0.06
CA ALA A 27 -21.44 38.96 -0.26
C ALA A 27 -19.98 38.69 0.16
N ALA A 28 -19.06 38.96 -0.76
CA ALA A 28 -17.63 38.98 -0.51
C ALA A 28 -17.29 39.98 0.60
N ARG A 29 -16.80 39.49 1.73
CA ARG A 29 -16.10 40.31 2.72
C ARG A 29 -14.66 40.49 2.24
N THR A 30 -14.35 41.71 1.84
CA THR A 30 -13.00 42.19 1.50
C THR A 30 -12.12 42.18 2.75
N PHE A 31 -11.19 41.23 2.83
CA PHE A 31 -10.05 41.35 3.74
C PHE A 31 -8.99 42.25 3.08
N LYS A 32 -8.70 43.37 3.75
CA LYS A 32 -7.64 44.32 3.37
C LYS A 32 -6.28 43.67 3.63
N SER A 33 -5.44 43.61 2.61
CA SER A 33 -4.02 43.24 2.72
C SER A 33 -3.25 44.27 3.57
N PRO A 34 -2.32 43.85 4.45
CA PRO A 34 -1.32 44.75 5.04
C PRO A 34 -0.21 45.10 4.02
N PRO A 35 0.49 46.24 4.20
CA PRO A 35 1.41 46.79 3.21
C PRO A 35 2.77 46.06 3.15
N PRO A 36 3.54 46.22 2.07
CA PRO A 36 4.85 45.59 1.92
C PRO A 36 5.91 46.35 2.73
N LEU A 37 6.66 45.64 3.57
CA LEU A 37 7.85 46.17 4.22
C LEU A 37 9.11 45.76 3.45
N GLY A 38 9.63 46.72 2.68
CA GLY A 38 11.04 47.10 2.62
C GLY A 38 12.10 46.02 2.41
N LEU A 39 12.53 45.89 1.15
CA LEU A 39 13.87 45.43 0.78
C LEU A 39 14.93 46.26 1.53
N ARG A 40 15.80 45.61 2.31
CA ARG A 40 17.15 46.12 2.61
C ARG A 40 18.18 45.14 2.08
N LYS A 41 18.89 45.59 1.04
CA LYS A 41 20.15 45.01 0.58
C LYS A 41 21.16 45.10 1.73
N LEU A 42 21.75 43.97 2.09
CA LEU A 42 23.10 43.93 2.65
C LEU A 42 23.90 42.97 1.79
N THR A 43 24.75 43.58 0.97
CA THR A 43 25.89 42.98 0.28
C THR A 43 26.94 42.62 1.32
N GLU A 44 27.23 41.33 1.50
CA GLU A 44 28.55 40.89 1.93
C GLU A 44 28.99 39.70 1.08
N SER A 45 30.07 39.96 0.37
CA SER A 45 30.83 39.05 -0.46
C SER A 45 31.59 38.05 0.41
N PHE A 46 31.32 36.76 0.27
CA PHE A 46 32.23 35.70 0.68
C PHE A 46 32.43 34.72 -0.47
N THR A 47 33.58 34.83 -1.11
CA THR A 47 34.14 33.81 -1.99
C THR A 47 34.77 32.69 -1.17
N PRO A 48 34.48 31.41 -1.44
CA PRO A 48 35.42 30.34 -1.11
C PRO A 48 36.25 29.98 -2.34
N HIS A 49 37.57 29.98 -2.16
CA HIS A 49 38.56 29.51 -3.10
C HIS A 49 38.34 28.04 -3.47
N ALA A 50 38.36 27.76 -4.78
CA ALA A 50 38.60 26.44 -5.31
C ALA A 50 40.05 26.04 -5.03
N VAL A 51 40.24 24.94 -4.30
CA VAL A 51 41.54 24.29 -4.13
C VAL A 51 41.35 22.81 -4.47
N SER A 52 41.87 22.41 -5.62
CA SER A 52 42.00 21.01 -6.01
C SER A 52 43.10 20.34 -5.18
N PRO A 53 42.90 19.10 -4.70
CA PRO A 53 44.01 18.21 -4.39
C PRO A 53 44.13 17.10 -5.44
N THR A 54 45.35 16.95 -5.93
CA THR A 54 45.81 15.93 -6.87
C THR A 54 46.28 14.68 -6.10
N THR A 55 45.71 13.52 -6.45
CA THR A 55 46.17 12.11 -6.33
C THR A 55 46.82 11.59 -5.05
N VAL A 56 46.32 10.44 -4.54
CA VAL A 56 47.10 9.18 -4.37
C VAL A 56 46.15 7.99 -4.53
N ALA A 57 46.50 7.02 -5.38
CA ALA A 57 45.83 5.73 -5.51
C ALA A 57 46.22 4.80 -4.34
N THR A 58 45.26 4.08 -3.77
CA THR A 58 45.53 2.97 -2.86
C THR A 58 44.55 1.85 -3.19
N ASP A 59 45.09 0.77 -3.77
CA ASP A 59 44.44 -0.53 -3.89
C ASP A 59 44.13 -1.09 -2.50
N GLY A 60 42.93 -1.65 -2.33
CA GLY A 60 42.65 -2.54 -1.21
C GLY A 60 41.20 -2.56 -0.73
N SER A 61 40.56 -3.71 -0.94
CA SER A 61 39.28 -4.15 -0.37
C SER A 61 38.02 -3.61 -1.07
N SER A 62 37.55 -4.39 -2.05
CA SER A 62 36.21 -4.30 -2.60
C SER A 62 35.17 -4.71 -1.55
N THR A 63 34.81 -3.78 -0.67
CA THR A 63 33.45 -3.75 -0.12
C THR A 63 32.52 -3.45 -1.28
N ALA A 64 31.59 -4.37 -1.58
CA ALA A 64 30.61 -4.20 -2.64
C ALA A 64 29.82 -2.91 -2.37
N SER A 65 30.15 -1.87 -3.12
CA SER A 65 29.49 -0.60 -3.06
C SER A 65 28.01 -0.82 -3.39
N GLN A 66 27.12 -0.57 -2.44
CA GLN A 66 25.72 -0.23 -2.71
C GLN A 66 25.52 1.29 -2.53
N PRO A 67 26.14 2.18 -3.34
CA PRO A 67 25.68 3.56 -3.39
C PRO A 67 24.49 3.62 -4.36
N ASP A 68 23.53 4.47 -4.04
CA ASP A 68 22.44 4.95 -4.91
C ASP A 68 21.06 4.27 -4.80
N SER A 69 20.92 3.02 -4.31
CA SER A 69 19.56 2.41 -4.22
C SER A 69 18.72 2.90 -3.03
N TRP A 70 19.32 3.16 -1.86
CA TRP A 70 18.60 3.61 -0.66
C TRP A 70 18.09 5.05 -0.78
N ALA A 71 18.95 5.98 -1.20
CA ALA A 71 18.56 7.38 -1.33
C ALA A 71 17.41 7.55 -2.35
N GLU A 72 17.45 6.80 -3.46
CA GLU A 72 16.34 6.76 -4.43
C GLU A 72 15.07 6.17 -3.82
N PHE A 73 15.19 5.05 -3.10
CA PHE A 73 14.06 4.45 -2.39
C PHE A 73 13.44 5.45 -1.40
N ALA A 74 14.26 6.08 -0.57
CA ALA A 74 13.84 7.05 0.44
C ALA A 74 13.13 8.24 -0.19
N ALA A 75 13.66 8.77 -1.29
CA ALA A 75 13.05 9.87 -2.04
C ALA A 75 11.69 9.50 -2.64
N ARG A 76 11.50 8.25 -3.09
CA ARG A 76 10.24 7.79 -3.68
C ARG A 76 9.17 7.44 -2.66
N LEU A 77 9.59 6.87 -1.53
CA LEU A 77 8.65 6.41 -0.51
C LEU A 77 8.18 7.56 0.39
N SER A 78 9.04 8.54 0.66
CA SER A 78 8.76 9.61 1.61
C SER A 78 7.65 10.55 1.13
N GLY A 79 6.69 10.83 2.00
CA GLY A 79 5.53 11.66 1.69
C GLY A 79 4.33 11.40 2.59
N GLU A 80 3.30 12.18 2.35
CA GLU A 80 1.94 11.94 2.84
C GLU A 80 1.23 11.01 1.85
N TRP A 81 0.66 9.94 2.37
CA TRP A 81 -0.07 8.94 1.59
C TRP A 81 -1.49 8.83 2.15
N ASP A 82 -2.50 9.10 1.33
CA ASP A 82 -3.90 9.03 1.73
C ASP A 82 -4.61 7.91 0.96
N GLY A 83 -5.61 7.28 1.56
CA GLY A 83 -6.31 6.21 0.88
C GLY A 83 -7.33 5.49 1.76
N PHE A 84 -7.54 4.22 1.43
CA PHE A 84 -8.43 3.33 2.19
C PHE A 84 -7.69 2.06 2.61
N GLY A 85 -8.06 1.53 3.77
CA GLY A 85 -7.54 0.28 4.31
C GLY A 85 -8.67 -0.64 4.75
N ALA A 86 -8.62 -1.90 4.34
CA ALA A 86 -9.62 -2.90 4.69
C ALA A 86 -8.97 -4.20 5.18
N GLU A 87 -9.70 -4.95 6.00
CA GLU A 87 -9.27 -6.26 6.50
C GLU A 87 -10.10 -7.35 5.83
N PHE A 88 -9.44 -8.46 5.50
CA PHE A 88 -10.04 -9.61 4.84
C PHE A 88 -9.72 -10.88 5.62
N THR A 89 -10.66 -11.82 5.62
CA THR A 89 -10.45 -13.17 6.15
C THR A 89 -9.38 -13.91 5.34
N ALA A 90 -8.93 -15.08 5.84
CA ALA A 90 -8.05 -15.96 5.07
C ALA A 90 -8.69 -16.48 3.77
N ALA A 91 -10.01 -16.38 3.61
CA ALA A 91 -10.73 -16.70 2.38
C ALA A 91 -10.93 -15.47 1.45
N GLY A 92 -10.47 -14.29 1.87
CA GLY A 92 -10.59 -13.05 1.11
C GLY A 92 -11.93 -12.37 1.24
N ASP A 93 -12.74 -12.70 2.25
CA ASP A 93 -14.00 -12.00 2.51
C ASP A 93 -13.74 -10.73 3.32
N PRO A 94 -14.35 -9.59 2.96
CA PRO A 94 -14.15 -8.35 3.67
C PRO A 94 -14.71 -8.46 5.09
N VAL A 95 -13.99 -7.90 6.06
CA VAL A 95 -14.39 -7.88 7.47
C VAL A 95 -15.04 -6.52 7.76
N GLU A 96 -16.29 -6.54 8.19
CA GLU A 96 -17.04 -5.33 8.54
C GLU A 96 -16.40 -4.61 9.74
N LEU A 97 -16.45 -3.27 9.71
CA LEU A 97 -15.98 -2.47 10.82
C LEU A 97 -16.83 -2.71 12.07
N PRO A 98 -16.23 -2.69 13.28
CA PRO A 98 -16.98 -2.88 14.51
C PRO A 98 -18.12 -1.88 14.68
N GLU A 99 -19.26 -2.34 15.19
CA GLU A 99 -20.46 -1.52 15.35
C GLU A 99 -20.23 -0.24 16.16
N ASN A 100 -19.31 -0.29 17.13
CA ASN A 100 -18.97 0.81 18.02
C ASN A 100 -18.16 1.93 17.35
N VAL A 101 -17.68 1.73 16.12
CA VAL A 101 -16.97 2.77 15.34
C VAL A 101 -17.78 3.28 14.14
N VAL A 102 -18.86 2.59 13.77
CA VAL A 102 -19.71 2.95 12.64
C VAL A 102 -20.88 3.82 13.13
N PRO A 103 -21.09 5.03 12.58
CA PRO A 103 -22.23 5.88 12.92
C PRO A 103 -23.58 5.17 12.74
N GLU A 104 -24.55 5.45 13.62
CA GLU A 104 -25.88 4.82 13.61
C GLU A 104 -26.63 5.00 12.29
N ALA A 105 -26.44 6.15 11.62
CA ALA A 105 -27.05 6.43 10.32
C ALA A 105 -26.76 5.35 9.25
N TYR A 106 -25.57 4.76 9.23
CA TYR A 106 -25.25 3.66 8.30
C TYR A 106 -26.13 2.44 8.56
N ARG A 107 -26.45 2.15 9.83
CA ARG A 107 -27.32 1.03 10.21
C ARG A 107 -28.76 1.31 9.82
N ASP A 108 -29.25 2.53 10.06
CA ASP A 108 -30.60 2.95 9.65
C ASP A 108 -30.81 2.83 8.13
N TRP A 109 -29.73 2.99 7.35
CA TRP A 109 -29.74 2.83 5.90
C TRP A 109 -29.43 1.41 5.42
N GLY A 110 -29.10 0.48 6.33
CA GLY A 110 -28.70 -0.88 5.97
C GLY A 110 -27.39 -0.96 5.20
N VAL A 111 -26.48 0.00 5.40
CA VAL A 111 -25.18 0.08 4.71
C VAL A 111 -24.09 -0.49 5.61
N GLN A 112 -23.43 -1.55 5.16
CA GLN A 112 -22.25 -2.10 5.82
C GLN A 112 -21.00 -1.29 5.46
N VAL A 113 -20.12 -1.08 6.43
CA VAL A 113 -18.88 -0.32 6.25
C VAL A 113 -17.71 -1.26 6.51
N PHE A 114 -16.78 -1.34 5.56
CA PHE A 114 -15.64 -2.26 5.60
C PHE A 114 -14.29 -1.53 5.61
N ASP A 115 -14.22 -0.38 4.94
CA ASP A 115 -12.99 0.35 4.71
C ASP A 115 -12.79 1.45 5.76
N TRP A 116 -11.59 1.52 6.30
CA TRP A 116 -11.08 2.69 7.00
C TRP A 116 -10.58 3.71 5.98
N GLN A 117 -10.93 4.99 6.13
CA GLN A 117 -10.12 6.04 5.53
C GLN A 117 -8.78 6.09 6.28
N THR A 118 -7.68 6.10 5.53
CA THR A 118 -6.32 6.01 6.11
C THR A 118 -5.43 7.14 5.64
N GLN A 119 -4.53 7.55 6.53
CA GLN A 119 -3.35 8.34 6.19
C GLN A 119 -2.10 7.61 6.66
N CYS A 120 -1.05 7.67 5.87
CA CYS A 120 0.21 6.99 6.12
C CYS A 120 1.41 7.90 5.80
N PRO A 121 1.60 9.03 6.54
CA PRO A 121 2.85 9.77 6.51
C PRO A 121 4.02 8.82 6.69
N THR A 122 4.90 8.82 5.69
CA THR A 122 6.07 7.94 5.61
C THR A 122 7.30 8.82 5.41
N LEU A 123 8.37 8.55 6.16
CA LEU A 123 9.64 9.22 6.03
C LEU A 123 10.77 8.20 6.07
N ALA A 124 11.72 8.35 5.16
CA ALA A 124 13.00 7.65 5.19
C ALA A 124 14.13 8.67 5.01
N ASP A 125 15.17 8.58 5.85
CA ASP A 125 16.35 9.44 5.72
C ASP A 125 17.26 8.90 4.60
N PRO A 126 17.47 9.66 3.49
CA PRO A 126 18.32 9.20 2.40
C PRO A 126 19.79 9.00 2.79
N ALA A 127 20.25 9.59 3.90
CA ALA A 127 21.62 9.48 4.41
C ALA A 127 21.79 8.40 5.50
N ALA A 128 20.69 7.87 6.04
CA ALA A 128 20.72 6.86 7.10
C ALA A 128 19.91 5.61 6.69
N PRO A 129 20.57 4.56 6.15
CA PRO A 129 19.93 3.27 5.93
C PRO A 129 19.22 2.76 7.19
N CYS A 130 18.07 2.12 7.02
CA CYS A 130 17.17 1.64 8.09
C CYS A 130 16.43 2.72 8.89
N ASP A 131 16.74 4.01 8.73
CA ASP A 131 15.95 5.09 9.32
C ASP A 131 14.74 5.39 8.44
N LEU A 132 13.76 4.48 8.52
CA LEU A 132 12.47 4.59 7.87
C LEU A 132 11.39 4.37 8.92
N HIS A 133 10.41 5.25 8.93
CA HIS A 133 9.21 5.07 9.72
C HIS A 133 7.97 5.57 8.99
N TYR A 134 6.83 5.03 9.40
CA TYR A 134 5.55 5.55 8.99
C TYR A 134 4.57 5.54 10.16
N ARG A 135 3.55 6.39 10.05
CA ARG A 135 2.42 6.42 10.97
C ARG A 135 1.13 6.14 10.22
N LEU A 136 0.56 4.96 10.43
CA LEU A 136 -0.75 4.59 9.90
C LEU A 136 -1.85 5.14 10.81
N VAL A 137 -2.56 6.14 10.33
CA VAL A 137 -3.74 6.74 10.96
C VAL A 137 -4.99 6.16 10.31
N ARG A 138 -5.93 5.67 11.12
CA ARG A 138 -7.28 5.27 10.68
C ARG A 138 -8.28 6.29 11.20
N LEU A 139 -9.17 6.75 10.34
CA LEU A 139 -10.20 7.72 10.68
C LEU A 139 -11.54 7.02 10.88
N LEU A 140 -12.36 7.54 11.79
CA LEU A 140 -13.74 7.07 11.96
C LEU A 140 -14.56 7.37 10.70
N PRO A 141 -15.44 6.46 10.26
CA PRO A 141 -16.43 6.75 9.24
C PRO A 141 -17.30 7.94 9.65
N THR A 142 -17.64 8.82 8.69
CA THR A 142 -18.43 10.03 8.92
C THR A 142 -19.64 10.08 7.97
N VAL A 143 -20.68 10.81 8.36
CA VAL A 143 -21.90 11.03 7.57
C VAL A 143 -22.29 12.50 7.56
N GLY A 144 -22.94 12.97 6.49
CA GLY A 144 -23.47 14.33 6.40
C GLY A 144 -22.41 15.43 6.38
N CYS A 145 -22.76 16.64 6.84
CA CYS A 145 -21.84 17.79 6.88
C CYS A 145 -20.71 17.64 7.92
N GLU A 146 -20.77 16.62 8.78
CA GLU A 146 -19.68 16.26 9.71
C GLU A 146 -18.52 15.57 8.99
N ALA A 147 -18.69 15.23 7.72
CA ALA A 147 -17.65 14.65 6.89
C ALA A 147 -16.47 15.62 6.63
N ASP A 148 -16.62 16.91 6.97
CA ASP A 148 -15.53 17.89 6.99
C ASP A 148 -14.63 17.78 8.25
N ALA A 149 -14.99 16.96 9.25
CA ALA A 149 -14.23 16.74 10.48
C ALA A 149 -13.65 15.31 10.54
N ALA A 150 -12.39 15.16 10.13
CA ALA A 150 -11.66 13.90 10.28
C ALA A 150 -11.40 13.59 11.76
N THR A 151 -11.95 12.48 12.27
CA THR A 151 -11.70 12.01 13.64
C THR A 151 -10.80 10.80 13.63
N VAL A 152 -9.66 10.88 14.33
CA VAL A 152 -8.71 9.76 14.44
C VAL A 152 -9.28 8.67 15.34
N HIS A 153 -9.36 7.44 14.83
CA HIS A 153 -9.67 6.24 15.60
C HIS A 153 -8.41 5.62 16.21
N THR A 154 -7.41 5.33 15.38
CA THR A 154 -6.14 4.73 15.82
C THR A 154 -4.97 5.35 15.07
N SER A 155 -3.81 5.39 15.73
CA SER A 155 -2.53 5.79 15.15
C SER A 155 -1.47 4.75 15.51
N HIS A 156 -0.95 4.04 14.51
CA HIS A 156 0.05 3.00 14.67
C HIS A 156 1.36 3.41 13.99
N HIS A 157 2.48 3.29 14.69
CA HIS A 157 3.80 3.63 14.16
C HIS A 157 4.58 2.35 13.87
N ARG A 158 5.27 2.32 12.73
CA ARG A 158 6.29 1.31 12.44
C ARG A 158 7.60 1.97 12.10
N HIS A 159 8.67 1.29 12.49
CA HIS A 159 10.03 1.67 12.18
C HIS A 159 10.74 0.47 11.55
N ALA A 160 11.46 0.64 10.45
CA ALA A 160 12.11 -0.48 9.74
C ALA A 160 13.03 -1.30 10.65
N SER A 161 13.75 -0.65 11.57
CA SER A 161 14.59 -1.33 12.57
C SER A 161 13.84 -2.27 13.54
N SER A 162 12.51 -2.21 13.60
CA SER A 162 11.69 -3.16 14.38
C SER A 162 11.22 -4.39 13.59
N ALA A 163 11.50 -4.43 12.28
CA ALA A 163 11.26 -5.61 11.45
C ALA A 163 12.32 -6.68 11.74
N SER A 164 11.93 -7.95 11.68
CA SER A 164 12.88 -9.06 11.69
C SER A 164 13.62 -9.21 10.37
N ALA A 165 13.02 -8.73 9.28
CA ALA A 165 13.66 -8.57 7.98
C ALA A 165 12.98 -7.44 7.19
N PHE A 166 13.77 -6.72 6.39
CA PHE A 166 13.31 -5.62 5.56
C PHE A 166 14.11 -5.61 4.25
N ALA A 167 13.41 -5.63 3.11
CA ALA A 167 14.04 -5.45 1.82
C ALA A 167 13.32 -4.38 1.00
N TYR A 168 14.07 -3.61 0.21
CA TYR A 168 13.54 -2.48 -0.55
C TYR A 168 14.07 -2.44 -1.98
N SER A 169 13.31 -1.86 -2.89
CA SER A 169 13.78 -1.52 -4.24
C SER A 169 13.92 -0.01 -4.40
N ALA A 170 14.87 0.43 -5.25
CA ALA A 170 14.99 1.82 -5.63
C ALA A 170 13.68 2.39 -6.25
N GLY A 171 12.75 1.54 -6.67
CA GLY A 171 11.42 1.91 -7.18
C GLY A 171 10.42 2.35 -6.10
N GLY A 172 10.75 2.28 -4.81
CA GLY A 172 9.87 2.67 -3.70
C GLY A 172 9.05 1.51 -3.12
N SER A 173 9.20 0.29 -3.65
CA SER A 173 8.55 -0.90 -3.08
C SER A 173 9.40 -1.50 -1.97
N TYR A 174 8.76 -2.14 -0.99
CA TYR A 174 9.47 -2.84 0.08
C TYR A 174 8.68 -4.06 0.58
N VAL A 175 9.37 -4.95 1.27
CA VAL A 175 8.79 -6.06 2.02
C VAL A 175 9.37 -6.05 3.43
N ALA A 176 8.51 -6.22 4.43
CA ALA A 176 8.90 -6.21 5.82
C ALA A 176 8.21 -7.34 6.60
N ALA A 177 8.98 -8.09 7.37
CA ALA A 177 8.49 -9.12 8.28
C ALA A 177 8.46 -8.56 9.71
N TRP A 178 7.28 -8.50 10.31
CA TRP A 178 7.03 -7.86 11.61
C TRP A 178 6.67 -8.92 12.66
N PRO A 179 7.51 -9.15 13.68
CA PRO A 179 7.12 -10.00 14.80
C PRO A 179 5.96 -9.35 15.57
N LYS A 180 4.90 -10.12 15.87
CA LYS A 180 3.68 -9.58 16.50
C LYS A 180 3.48 -10.09 17.93
N GLY A 181 3.96 -9.30 18.89
CA GLY A 181 3.73 -9.54 20.31
C GLY A 181 4.37 -10.83 20.83
N PRO A 182 3.97 -11.31 22.02
CA PRO A 182 4.54 -12.52 22.62
C PRO A 182 3.99 -13.83 22.02
N ALA A 183 2.88 -13.75 21.28
CA ALA A 183 2.31 -14.90 20.58
C ALA A 183 3.09 -15.17 19.29
N PRO A 184 3.15 -16.42 18.80
CA PRO A 184 3.91 -16.74 17.60
C PRO A 184 3.07 -16.34 16.37
N VAL A 185 3.04 -15.04 16.09
CA VAL A 185 2.33 -14.41 14.98
C VAL A 185 3.29 -13.47 14.28
N LEU A 186 3.29 -13.52 12.95
CA LEU A 186 4.07 -12.66 12.09
C LEU A 186 3.12 -11.87 11.18
N GLU A 187 3.44 -10.61 10.90
CA GLU A 187 2.83 -9.87 9.79
C GLU A 187 3.88 -9.69 8.70
N VAL A 188 3.58 -10.13 7.48
CA VAL A 188 4.42 -9.88 6.30
C VAL A 188 3.75 -8.80 5.48
N GLU A 189 4.37 -7.63 5.44
CA GLU A 189 3.88 -6.45 4.71
C GLU A 189 4.63 -6.32 3.39
N HIS A 190 3.88 -6.32 2.29
CA HIS A 190 4.34 -6.09 0.94
C HIS A 190 3.82 -4.73 0.48
N CYS A 191 4.70 -3.74 0.37
CA CYS A 191 4.39 -2.45 -0.22
C CYS A 191 4.83 -2.45 -1.69
N VAL A 192 3.87 -2.40 -2.60
CA VAL A 192 4.09 -2.43 -4.04
C VAL A 192 3.67 -1.09 -4.63
N VAL A 193 4.62 -0.37 -5.22
CA VAL A 193 4.37 0.86 -5.98
C VAL A 193 3.96 0.49 -7.40
N HIS A 194 2.93 1.14 -7.94
CA HIS A 194 2.47 0.88 -9.29
C HIS A 194 3.58 1.25 -10.30
N PRO A 195 3.97 0.35 -11.23
CA PRO A 195 5.13 0.57 -12.08
C PRO A 195 4.98 1.78 -13.02
N ASP A 196 3.75 2.03 -13.48
CA ASP A 196 3.45 3.15 -14.39
C ASP A 196 2.99 4.42 -13.66
N ASN A 197 2.76 4.35 -12.34
CA ASN A 197 2.30 5.49 -11.56
C ASN A 197 2.89 5.46 -10.14
N ARG A 198 3.99 6.17 -9.97
CA ARG A 198 4.77 6.20 -8.73
C ARG A 198 4.03 6.85 -7.56
N GLU A 199 2.95 7.57 -7.84
CA GLU A 199 2.11 8.18 -6.81
C GLU A 199 1.05 7.22 -6.30
N VAL A 200 0.98 5.97 -6.79
CA VAL A 200 0.04 4.96 -6.31
C VAL A 200 0.81 3.79 -5.73
N ARG A 201 0.42 3.35 -4.55
CA ARG A 201 0.94 2.13 -3.94
C ARG A 201 -0.18 1.32 -3.30
N VAL A 202 0.06 0.02 -3.20
CA VAL A 202 -0.74 -0.89 -2.38
C VAL A 202 0.16 -1.49 -1.30
N ARG A 203 -0.38 -1.64 -0.08
CA ARG A 203 0.28 -2.40 0.99
C ARG A 203 -0.59 -3.58 1.36
N LEU A 204 -0.10 -4.78 1.10
CA LEU A 204 -0.77 -6.03 1.50
C LEU A 204 -0.04 -6.61 2.70
N VAL A 205 -0.77 -6.84 3.79
CA VAL A 205 -0.22 -7.38 5.04
C VAL A 205 -0.84 -8.74 5.32
N GLN A 206 -0.08 -9.80 5.11
CA GLN A 206 -0.48 -11.17 5.46
C GLN A 206 -0.20 -11.41 6.94
N THR A 207 -1.22 -11.73 7.73
CA THR A 207 -1.05 -12.12 9.15
C THR A 207 -0.94 -13.64 9.23
N VAL A 208 0.20 -14.14 9.68
CA VAL A 208 0.50 -15.58 9.74
C VAL A 208 0.59 -16.04 11.19
N ALA A 209 -0.10 -17.13 11.52
CA ALA A 209 0.12 -17.86 12.76
C ALA A 209 1.33 -18.78 12.58
N LEU A 210 2.36 -18.62 13.40
CA LEU A 210 3.49 -19.53 13.50
C LEU A 210 3.13 -20.57 14.56
N ALA A 211 2.49 -21.66 14.17
CA ALA A 211 2.20 -22.77 15.08
C ALA A 211 3.00 -24.01 14.66
N LYS A 212 2.60 -25.20 15.13
CA LYS A 212 3.15 -26.44 14.58
C LYS A 212 3.02 -26.48 13.05
N GLU A 213 1.89 -25.97 12.54
CA GLU A 213 1.61 -25.74 11.14
C GLU A 213 1.35 -24.24 10.96
N ALA A 214 2.13 -23.61 10.07
CA ALA A 214 1.97 -22.20 9.77
C ALA A 214 0.68 -21.98 8.98
N ARG A 215 -0.08 -20.93 9.30
CA ARG A 215 -1.35 -20.65 8.60
C ARG A 215 -1.63 -19.17 8.45
N LEU A 216 -2.19 -18.80 7.30
CA LEU A 216 -2.74 -17.47 7.08
C LEU A 216 -3.97 -17.26 7.99
N ARG A 217 -4.01 -16.14 8.72
CA ARG A 217 -5.18 -15.71 9.52
C ARG A 217 -6.06 -14.72 8.77
N GLY A 218 -5.46 -13.91 7.91
CA GLY A 218 -6.15 -12.88 7.16
C GLY A 218 -5.16 -11.95 6.45
N VAL A 219 -5.71 -11.06 5.64
CA VAL A 219 -4.96 -10.10 4.83
C VAL A 219 -5.49 -8.71 5.09
N LYS A 220 -4.61 -7.73 5.29
CA LYS A 220 -4.99 -6.31 5.26
C LYS A 220 -4.55 -5.73 3.93
N VAL A 221 -5.38 -4.92 3.32
CA VAL A 221 -5.04 -4.21 2.08
C VAL A 221 -5.18 -2.73 2.34
N PHE A 222 -4.16 -1.97 1.96
CA PHE A 222 -4.20 -0.51 1.90
C PHE A 222 -3.97 -0.08 0.46
N SER A 223 -4.88 0.71 -0.08
CA SER A 223 -4.78 1.32 -1.41
C SER A 223 -4.56 2.81 -1.20
N GLU A 224 -3.38 3.31 -1.57
CA GLU A 224 -2.86 4.60 -1.14
C GLU A 224 -2.35 5.42 -2.33
N GLN A 225 -2.65 6.72 -2.30
CA GLN A 225 -2.19 7.72 -3.25
C GLN A 225 -1.29 8.72 -2.54
N TRP A 226 -0.19 9.10 -3.18
CA TRP A 226 0.67 10.17 -2.73
C TRP A 226 -0.09 11.49 -2.77
N TYR A 227 -0.18 12.14 -1.61
CA TYR A 227 -0.87 13.40 -1.42
C TYR A 227 0.08 14.59 -1.50
N GLY A 228 1.28 14.46 -0.93
CA GLY A 228 2.21 15.58 -0.80
C GLY A 228 3.53 15.22 -0.11
N PRO A 229 4.45 16.18 -0.01
CA PRO A 229 5.67 16.03 0.77
C PRO A 229 5.35 15.73 2.24
N TYR A 230 6.25 15.02 2.91
CA TYR A 230 6.10 14.66 4.32
C TYR A 230 5.88 15.89 5.21
N ARG A 231 4.83 15.85 6.02
CA ARG A 231 4.44 16.86 7.01
C ARG A 231 4.04 16.21 8.33
N ASN A 232 4.51 15.00 8.60
CA ASN A 232 4.21 14.24 9.82
C ASN A 232 2.70 14.14 10.11
N GLY A 233 1.87 14.10 9.05
CA GLY A 233 0.41 14.08 9.15
C GLY A 233 -0.21 15.23 9.95
N GLU A 234 0.40 16.42 9.93
CA GLU A 234 -0.18 17.64 10.54
C GLU A 234 -1.50 18.07 9.87
N GLN A 235 -1.70 17.65 8.62
CA GLN A 235 -2.91 17.91 7.86
C GLN A 235 -3.68 16.60 7.66
N LEU A 236 -4.81 16.45 8.36
CA LEU A 236 -5.74 15.38 8.07
C LEU A 236 -6.42 15.66 6.73
N GLY A 237 -6.41 14.68 5.83
CA GLY A 237 -7.05 14.76 4.53
C GLY A 237 -8.52 15.09 4.72
N GLY A 238 -8.98 16.16 4.06
CA GLY A 238 -10.41 16.51 4.04
C GLY A 238 -11.23 15.45 3.31
N CYS A 239 -12.55 15.64 3.30
CA CYS A 239 -13.56 14.73 2.75
C CYS A 239 -13.34 14.22 1.29
N ALA A 240 -12.39 14.81 0.56
CA ALA A 240 -12.04 14.44 -0.81
C ALA A 240 -10.71 13.69 -0.87
N VAL A 241 -10.69 12.44 -0.38
CA VAL A 241 -9.63 11.51 -0.80
C VAL A 241 -9.87 11.17 -2.28
N ARG A 242 -8.81 11.11 -3.08
CA ARG A 242 -8.91 10.83 -4.53
C ARG A 242 -9.38 9.40 -4.84
N GLU A 243 -9.26 8.51 -3.87
CA GLU A 243 -9.66 7.11 -3.91
C GLU A 243 -11.07 6.92 -3.34
N ALA A 244 -11.67 5.76 -3.60
CA ALA A 244 -12.92 5.32 -2.99
C ALA A 244 -12.69 4.04 -2.18
N ALA A 245 -13.54 3.82 -1.18
CA ALA A 245 -13.68 2.54 -0.48
C ALA A 245 -13.86 1.40 -1.49
N PHE A 246 -13.22 0.25 -1.23
CA PHE A 246 -13.06 -0.80 -2.23
C PHE A 246 -13.40 -2.21 -1.71
N ALA A 247 -13.50 -2.42 -0.40
CA ALA A 247 -13.57 -3.78 0.14
C ALA A 247 -14.82 -4.54 -0.28
N ALA A 248 -15.94 -3.84 -0.46
CA ALA A 248 -17.20 -4.39 -0.98
C ALA A 248 -17.26 -4.47 -2.52
N GLY A 249 -16.17 -4.09 -3.20
CA GLY A 249 -16.09 -4.11 -4.66
C GLY A 249 -15.89 -5.52 -5.24
N GLU A 250 -15.88 -5.60 -6.57
CA GLU A 250 -15.63 -6.84 -7.29
C GLU A 250 -14.21 -7.37 -7.00
N LYS A 251 -14.12 -8.65 -6.61
CA LYS A 251 -12.85 -9.35 -6.43
C LYS A 251 -12.27 -9.71 -7.80
N LEU A 252 -10.94 -9.74 -7.89
CA LEU A 252 -10.23 -10.27 -9.06
C LEU A 252 -10.73 -11.70 -9.39
N ALA A 253 -10.96 -11.98 -10.67
CA ALA A 253 -11.30 -13.33 -11.09
C ALA A 253 -10.07 -14.24 -10.94
N VAL A 254 -10.25 -15.40 -10.32
CA VAL A 254 -9.13 -16.33 -10.09
C VAL A 254 -8.46 -16.75 -11.42
N SER A 255 -9.23 -16.85 -12.51
CA SER A 255 -8.74 -17.14 -13.86
C SER A 255 -7.73 -16.13 -14.39
N ASP A 256 -7.70 -14.91 -13.85
CA ASP A 256 -6.74 -13.87 -14.23
C ASP A 256 -5.40 -14.04 -13.50
N VAL A 257 -5.34 -14.91 -12.48
CA VAL A 257 -4.13 -15.27 -11.74
C VAL A 257 -3.59 -16.63 -12.18
N LEU A 258 -4.48 -17.59 -12.48
CA LEU A 258 -4.07 -18.96 -12.82
C LEU A 258 -3.29 -19.06 -14.13
N GLY A 259 -2.51 -20.14 -14.25
CA GLY A 259 -1.78 -20.53 -15.45
C GLY A 259 -0.29 -20.20 -15.39
N GLN A 260 0.33 -20.15 -16.57
CA GLN A 260 1.78 -19.95 -16.72
C GLN A 260 2.15 -18.47 -16.84
N TRP A 261 3.12 -18.08 -16.03
CA TRP A 261 3.73 -16.76 -16.00
C TRP A 261 5.23 -16.86 -16.21
N GLN A 262 5.81 -15.81 -16.77
CA GLN A 262 7.24 -15.66 -16.94
C GLN A 262 7.67 -14.40 -16.21
N SER A 263 8.72 -14.51 -15.41
CA SER A 263 9.37 -13.34 -14.83
C SER A 263 10.14 -12.57 -15.91
N ASP A 264 9.68 -11.37 -16.25
CA ASP A 264 10.33 -10.49 -17.23
C ASP A 264 11.53 -9.78 -16.58
N ALA A 265 11.40 -9.47 -15.29
CA ALA A 265 12.42 -8.86 -14.46
C ALA A 265 12.18 -9.26 -13.00
N ALA A 266 13.23 -9.69 -12.32
CA ALA A 266 13.18 -10.00 -10.89
C ALA A 266 14.28 -9.26 -10.14
N SER A 267 14.03 -9.00 -8.86
CA SER A 267 15.06 -8.55 -7.93
C SER A 267 14.86 -9.24 -6.59
N ALA A 268 15.96 -9.67 -5.98
CA ALA A 268 15.93 -10.49 -4.79
C ALA A 268 16.87 -10.00 -3.70
N ALA A 269 16.54 -10.34 -2.46
CA ALA A 269 17.42 -10.28 -1.30
C ALA A 269 17.40 -11.66 -0.64
N ARG A 270 18.58 -12.26 -0.47
CA ARG A 270 18.75 -13.58 0.15
C ARG A 270 19.48 -13.39 1.46
N PHE A 271 18.92 -13.92 2.54
CA PHE A 271 19.43 -13.75 3.89
C PHE A 271 20.08 -15.04 4.37
N SER A 272 21.30 -14.93 4.87
CA SER A 272 21.93 -16.01 5.63
C SER A 272 21.29 -16.18 7.01
N ASP A 273 21.58 -17.31 7.64
CA ASP A 273 21.27 -17.52 9.06
C ASP A 273 22.15 -16.67 9.97
N GLU A 274 23.35 -16.30 9.50
CA GLU A 274 24.22 -15.32 10.14
C GLU A 274 23.63 -13.91 9.91
N LEU A 275 23.32 -13.23 11.02
CA LEU A 275 22.86 -11.85 11.00
C LEU A 275 24.05 -10.91 10.80
N ASP A 276 23.88 -9.94 9.90
CA ASP A 276 24.77 -8.78 9.87
C ASP A 276 24.66 -8.05 11.23
N PRO A 277 25.77 -7.85 11.96
CA PRO A 277 25.73 -7.28 13.30
C PRO A 277 25.33 -5.80 13.34
N GLU A 278 25.43 -5.07 12.22
CA GLU A 278 25.07 -3.65 12.12
C GLU A 278 23.67 -3.46 11.54
N MET A 279 23.32 -4.20 10.49
CA MET A 279 22.07 -4.01 9.73
C MET A 279 21.04 -5.12 9.91
N GLY A 280 21.40 -6.25 10.53
CA GLY A 280 20.52 -7.42 10.61
C GLY A 280 20.09 -7.90 9.22
N LYS A 281 18.82 -8.29 9.05
CA LYS A 281 18.25 -8.68 7.75
C LYS A 281 17.66 -7.48 7.02
N PHE A 282 18.49 -6.48 6.77
CA PHE A 282 18.12 -5.30 6.00
C PHE A 282 18.92 -5.26 4.69
N ALA A 283 18.23 -5.23 3.55
CA ALA A 283 18.91 -5.29 2.26
C ALA A 283 18.19 -4.53 1.14
N GLY A 284 18.96 -3.90 0.24
CA GLY A 284 18.43 -3.51 -1.06
C GLY A 284 18.23 -4.74 -1.95
N LEU A 285 17.13 -4.77 -2.69
CA LEU A 285 16.87 -5.81 -3.69
C LEU A 285 17.83 -5.62 -4.86
N THR A 286 18.56 -6.69 -5.21
CA THR A 286 19.48 -6.70 -6.34
C THR A 286 18.86 -7.44 -7.53
N PRO A 287 19.20 -7.10 -8.78
CA PRO A 287 18.70 -7.83 -9.95
C PRO A 287 18.96 -9.32 -9.83
N ASP A 288 17.95 -10.12 -10.13
CA ASP A 288 17.99 -11.58 -10.11
C ASP A 288 17.73 -12.13 -11.52
N GLU A 289 18.06 -13.39 -11.79
CA GLU A 289 17.93 -13.93 -13.14
C GLU A 289 16.46 -13.91 -13.62
N PRO A 290 16.14 -13.22 -14.74
CA PRO A 290 14.80 -13.26 -15.30
C PRO A 290 14.54 -14.60 -15.99
N GLY A 291 13.28 -14.90 -16.25
CA GLY A 291 12.88 -16.05 -17.06
C GLY A 291 12.49 -17.30 -16.27
N GLU A 292 12.40 -17.24 -14.94
CA GLU A 292 11.74 -18.29 -14.17
C GLU A 292 10.28 -18.41 -14.64
N ARG A 293 9.89 -19.62 -15.07
CA ARG A 293 8.51 -19.92 -15.41
C ARG A 293 7.76 -20.35 -14.15
N LEU A 294 6.75 -19.58 -13.80
CA LEU A 294 5.93 -19.78 -12.62
C LEU A 294 4.58 -20.36 -13.05
N SER A 295 4.17 -21.45 -12.42
CA SER A 295 2.85 -22.05 -12.62
C SER A 295 1.97 -21.81 -11.40
N ARG A 296 0.73 -21.39 -11.65
CA ARG A 296 -0.33 -21.20 -10.66
C ARG A 296 -1.55 -22.02 -11.09
N ASP A 297 -1.40 -23.33 -11.23
CA ASP A 297 -2.40 -24.17 -11.93
C ASP A 297 -3.53 -24.69 -11.01
N ASP A 298 -3.28 -24.92 -9.73
CA ASP A 298 -4.27 -25.53 -8.82
C ASP A 298 -5.09 -24.51 -8.00
N GLY A 299 -4.74 -23.22 -8.08
CA GLY A 299 -5.35 -22.15 -7.30
C GLY A 299 -5.22 -22.32 -5.78
N ASN A 300 -4.43 -23.29 -5.32
CA ASN A 300 -4.38 -23.64 -3.92
C ASN A 300 -3.71 -22.52 -3.11
N GLY A 301 -4.36 -22.11 -2.03
CA GLY A 301 -3.91 -21.00 -1.19
C GLY A 301 -4.01 -19.62 -1.84
N ILE A 302 -4.52 -19.48 -3.08
CA ILE A 302 -4.75 -18.18 -3.71
C ILE A 302 -6.05 -17.57 -3.19
N VAL A 303 -5.95 -16.33 -2.74
CA VAL A 303 -7.03 -15.48 -2.26
C VAL A 303 -7.13 -14.28 -3.17
N THR A 304 -8.19 -14.17 -3.95
CA THR A 304 -8.43 -12.99 -4.79
C THR A 304 -9.09 -11.87 -3.99
N LEU A 305 -8.67 -10.65 -4.26
CA LEU A 305 -9.07 -9.45 -3.53
C LEU A 305 -9.56 -8.40 -4.53
N PRO A 306 -10.27 -7.35 -4.08
CA PRO A 306 -10.59 -6.21 -4.93
C PRO A 306 -9.32 -5.50 -5.45
N LYS A 307 -9.49 -4.50 -6.32
CA LYS A 307 -8.39 -3.68 -6.88
C LYS A 307 -7.36 -4.47 -7.71
N GLN A 308 -7.78 -5.58 -8.32
CA GLN A 308 -6.92 -6.46 -9.13
C GLN A 308 -5.78 -7.10 -8.32
N LEU A 309 -6.00 -7.30 -7.01
CA LEU A 309 -5.02 -7.83 -6.09
C LEU A 309 -5.28 -9.30 -5.78
N TRP A 310 -4.23 -10.00 -5.40
CA TRP A 310 -4.34 -11.34 -4.85
C TRP A 310 -3.24 -11.59 -3.82
N SER A 311 -3.47 -12.59 -2.99
CA SER A 311 -2.53 -13.06 -1.98
C SER A 311 -2.46 -14.59 -2.04
N SER A 312 -1.31 -15.16 -1.75
CA SER A 312 -1.10 -16.59 -1.62
C SER A 312 -0.28 -16.90 -0.38
N PHE A 313 -0.66 -17.96 0.31
CA PHE A 313 0.12 -18.56 1.37
C PHE A 313 0.27 -20.05 1.08
N ARG A 314 1.52 -20.54 1.01
CA ARG A 314 1.80 -21.94 0.70
C ARG A 314 3.02 -22.46 1.45
N GLU A 315 3.01 -23.75 1.78
CA GLU A 315 4.20 -24.44 2.25
C GLU A 315 5.15 -24.69 1.08
N LYS A 316 6.46 -24.47 1.28
CA LYS A 316 7.50 -24.70 0.25
C LYS A 316 8.18 -26.07 0.43
N GLY A 317 7.83 -26.81 1.47
CA GLY A 317 8.57 -27.98 1.96
C GLY A 317 9.76 -27.56 2.84
N GLY A 318 10.39 -28.52 3.52
CA GLY A 318 11.60 -28.26 4.32
C GLY A 318 11.41 -27.30 5.51
N ASP A 319 10.24 -27.32 6.15
CA ASP A 319 9.87 -26.37 7.22
C ASP A 319 9.86 -24.89 6.77
N GLU A 320 9.68 -24.62 5.48
CA GLU A 320 9.50 -23.27 4.93
C GLU A 320 8.08 -23.01 4.42
N PHE A 321 7.67 -21.75 4.47
CA PHE A 321 6.44 -21.28 3.85
C PHE A 321 6.69 -19.97 3.08
N VAL A 322 5.77 -19.68 2.17
CA VAL A 322 5.83 -18.55 1.26
C VAL A 322 4.61 -17.66 1.47
N CYS A 323 4.89 -16.40 1.73
CA CYS A 323 3.95 -15.29 1.65
C CYS A 323 4.15 -14.62 0.28
N GLU A 324 3.15 -14.70 -0.58
CA GLU A 324 3.18 -14.06 -1.91
C GLU A 324 1.95 -13.18 -2.09
N VAL A 325 2.15 -12.05 -2.76
CA VAL A 325 1.07 -11.18 -3.20
C VAL A 325 1.32 -10.76 -4.64
N GLY A 326 0.27 -10.35 -5.32
CA GLY A 326 0.42 -9.76 -6.63
C GLY A 326 -0.66 -8.76 -6.98
N TRP A 327 -0.33 -7.93 -7.97
CA TRP A 327 -1.18 -6.93 -8.56
C TRP A 327 -1.22 -7.13 -10.07
N VAL A 328 -2.38 -7.52 -10.58
CA VAL A 328 -2.63 -7.65 -12.02
C VAL A 328 -2.84 -6.26 -12.62
N LEU A 329 -2.06 -5.92 -13.65
CA LEU A 329 -2.07 -4.61 -14.30
C LEU A 329 -2.89 -4.59 -15.60
N GLY A 330 -3.46 -5.74 -15.96
CA GLY A 330 -4.12 -5.96 -17.24
C GLY A 330 -3.16 -6.43 -18.33
N HIS A 331 -3.72 -6.81 -19.48
CA HIS A 331 -2.99 -7.31 -20.66
C HIS A 331 -2.04 -8.49 -20.37
N GLY A 332 -2.36 -9.31 -19.37
CA GLY A 332 -1.52 -10.43 -18.96
C GLY A 332 -0.20 -10.00 -18.32
N SER A 333 -0.17 -8.85 -17.65
CA SER A 333 0.98 -8.40 -16.86
C SER A 333 0.64 -8.26 -15.38
N ALA A 334 1.62 -8.51 -14.53
CA ALA A 334 1.48 -8.40 -13.08
C ALA A 334 2.80 -7.95 -12.42
N VAL A 335 2.68 -7.37 -11.22
CA VAL A 335 3.79 -7.25 -10.28
C VAL A 335 3.54 -8.22 -9.14
N THR A 336 4.55 -8.97 -8.73
CA THR A 336 4.48 -9.91 -7.63
C THR A 336 5.54 -9.60 -6.59
N SER A 337 5.22 -9.93 -5.34
CA SER A 337 6.14 -9.80 -4.22
C SER A 337 6.02 -11.03 -3.35
N ARG A 338 7.17 -11.67 -3.10
CA ARG A 338 7.29 -12.96 -2.44
C ARG A 338 8.27 -12.86 -1.28
N CYS A 339 7.91 -13.47 -0.15
CA CYS A 339 8.78 -13.63 1.01
C CYS A 339 8.76 -15.11 1.43
N VAL A 340 9.93 -15.73 1.43
CA VAL A 340 10.16 -17.10 1.91
C VAL A 340 10.64 -17.02 3.35
N LEU A 341 9.96 -17.74 4.23
CA LEU A 341 10.19 -17.74 5.66
C LEU A 341 10.40 -19.17 6.15
N SER A 342 11.28 -19.34 7.14
CA SER A 342 11.30 -20.58 7.92
C SER A 342 10.07 -20.66 8.81
N ARG A 343 9.84 -21.85 9.36
CA ARG A 343 8.76 -22.14 10.32
C ARG A 343 8.72 -21.19 11.53
N ASP A 344 9.87 -20.68 11.96
CA ASP A 344 9.96 -19.74 13.08
C ASP A 344 9.71 -18.28 12.67
N GLY A 345 9.38 -18.04 11.39
CA GLY A 345 9.11 -16.72 10.84
C GLY A 345 10.35 -15.92 10.49
N ASP A 346 11.50 -16.58 10.37
CA ASP A 346 12.75 -15.96 9.96
C ASP A 346 12.87 -15.90 8.43
N ALA A 347 13.11 -14.72 7.86
CA ALA A 347 13.12 -14.53 6.42
C ALA A 347 14.39 -15.12 5.79
N LYS A 348 14.22 -15.88 4.72
CA LYS A 348 15.30 -16.50 3.93
C LYS A 348 15.50 -15.79 2.60
N GLU A 349 14.41 -15.40 1.95
CA GLU A 349 14.45 -14.80 0.64
C GLU A 349 13.27 -13.85 0.47
N ILE A 350 13.53 -12.69 -0.13
CA ILE A 350 12.50 -11.76 -0.60
C ILE A 350 12.73 -11.53 -2.09
N VAL A 351 11.68 -11.65 -2.89
CA VAL A 351 11.70 -11.42 -4.34
C VAL A 351 10.58 -10.46 -4.72
N VAL A 352 10.88 -9.52 -5.60
CA VAL A 352 9.88 -8.72 -6.31
C VAL A 352 10.09 -8.94 -7.80
N ALA A 353 9.03 -9.24 -8.52
CA ALA A 353 9.10 -9.52 -9.95
C ALA A 353 8.02 -8.77 -10.74
N ARG A 354 8.35 -8.48 -11.99
CA ARG A 354 7.38 -8.15 -13.03
C ARG A 354 7.19 -9.39 -13.87
N GLU A 355 5.94 -9.78 -14.05
CA GLU A 355 5.59 -11.01 -14.74
C GLU A 355 4.68 -10.74 -15.94
N SER A 356 4.86 -11.53 -16.98
CA SER A 356 3.97 -11.61 -18.14
C SER A 356 3.37 -13.00 -18.28
N ARG A 357 2.13 -13.07 -18.73
CA ARG A 357 1.45 -14.34 -18.98
C ARG A 357 2.07 -15.00 -20.20
N VAL A 358 2.43 -16.28 -20.06
CA VAL A 358 2.93 -17.06 -21.19
C VAL A 358 1.76 -17.30 -22.15
N LEU A 359 1.85 -16.75 -23.35
CA LEU A 359 0.90 -17.05 -24.41
C LEU A 359 1.09 -18.50 -24.84
N GLU A 360 0.04 -19.31 -24.70
CA GLU A 360 0.02 -20.63 -25.34
C GLU A 360 0.07 -20.40 -26.86
N GLY A 361 1.13 -20.89 -27.50
CA GLY A 361 1.24 -20.86 -28.96
C GLY A 361 0.09 -21.66 -29.57
N THR A 362 -0.73 -20.99 -30.38
CA THR A 362 -1.78 -21.60 -31.21
C THR A 362 -1.22 -22.59 -32.22
#